data_AF-A0A318RP86-F1
#
_entry.id   AF-A0A318RP86-F1
#
_cell.length_a   1.000
_cell.length_b   1.000
_cell.length_c   1.000
_cell.angle_alpha   90.00
_cell.angle_beta   90.00
_cell.angle_gamma   90.00
#
_symmetry.space_group_name_H-M   'P 1'
#
loop_
_entity.id
_entity.type
_entity.pdbx_description
1 polymer ?
#
loop_
_entity_poly.entity_id
_entity_poly.type
_entity_poly.pdbx_seq_one_letter_code
_entity_poly.pdbx_strand_id
1 'polypeptide(L)'
;METVDDIIADLDRSFMLSLIMSMSAHNAIANRVEEWEKQHGEFIQGRSRRDVGHYFSMRATNYDAQGRMIGGGWDAFPEPPNFYADKSGPGRIHMQHLVSAIHSGANIMVMGGGSTNTDYYPEAQGIEYAQWFTYMHSLWDEQFRPRLAAFYNRDAAEAEVVSKNDVRIEFFNDIRKIRNDFVHHQGIVKNAAKLKFFDWGFKEGERLAVTMDQMIEMMDSFPRKQLTVRPAPSTSKPVRKNMTTSFDIELVHAYSKYVNDSPGVRFEKANDEMITDWLIKKGVIERSID
;
A
#
# COMPACT_ATOMS: atom_id res chain seq x y z
N MET A 1 32.97 -1.24 -3.47
CA MET A 1 32.07 -1.99 -4.37
C MET A 1 30.97 -2.54 -3.49
N GLU A 2 29.71 -2.22 -3.78
CA GLU A 2 28.55 -2.63 -2.97
C GLU A 2 28.38 -4.15 -3.01
N THR A 3 28.26 -4.79 -1.85
CA THR A 3 28.06 -6.25 -1.71
C THR A 3 26.57 -6.61 -1.72
N VAL A 4 26.24 -7.91 -1.84
CA VAL A 4 24.83 -8.36 -1.72
C VAL A 4 24.29 -8.09 -0.32
N ASP A 5 25.13 -8.23 0.71
CA ASP A 5 24.75 -7.98 2.10
C ASP A 5 24.44 -6.50 2.33
N ASP A 6 25.16 -5.58 1.68
CA ASP A 6 24.86 -4.15 1.73
C ASP A 6 23.47 -3.85 1.13
N ILE A 7 23.16 -4.42 -0.04
CA ILE A 7 21.85 -4.24 -0.70
C ILE A 7 20.71 -4.82 0.17
N ILE A 8 20.94 -5.97 0.79
CA ILE A 8 19.96 -6.61 1.67
C ILE A 8 19.78 -5.80 2.96
N ALA A 9 20.85 -5.29 3.55
CA ALA A 9 20.80 -4.46 4.74
C ALA A 9 20.04 -3.14 4.50
N ASP A 10 20.25 -2.51 3.34
CA ASP A 10 19.49 -1.33 2.91
C ASP A 10 17.99 -1.62 2.78
N LEU A 11 17.64 -2.74 2.14
CA LEU A 11 16.25 -3.16 1.95
C LEU A 11 15.59 -3.45 3.29
N ASP A 12 16.27 -4.23 4.13
CA ASP A 12 15.83 -4.60 5.47
C ASP A 12 15.58 -3.35 6.34
N ARG A 13 16.54 -2.44 6.38
CA ARG A 13 16.41 -1.17 7.10
C ARG A 13 15.22 -0.35 6.60
N SER A 14 15.06 -0.23 5.28
CA SER A 14 13.96 0.54 4.68
C SER A 14 12.61 -0.10 4.97
N PHE A 15 12.54 -1.44 4.89
CA PHE A 15 11.37 -2.24 5.24
C PHE A 15 10.99 -1.99 6.72
N MET A 16 11.92 -2.23 7.65
CA MET A 16 11.68 -2.09 9.09
C MET A 16 11.27 -0.67 9.46
N LEU A 17 11.98 0.34 8.96
CA LEU A 17 11.66 1.74 9.24
C LEU A 17 10.26 2.10 8.75
N SER A 18 9.92 1.72 7.51
CA SER A 18 8.61 2.04 6.94
C SER A 18 7.46 1.34 7.67
N LEU A 19 7.67 0.09 8.11
CA LEU A 19 6.68 -0.70 8.83
C LEU A 19 6.47 -0.15 10.25
N ILE A 20 7.54 0.16 10.97
CA ILE A 20 7.47 0.81 12.29
C ILE A 20 6.76 2.16 12.19
N MET A 21 7.08 2.98 11.18
CA MET A 21 6.40 4.26 10.95
C MET A 21 4.90 4.07 10.71
N SER A 22 4.52 3.08 9.88
CA SER A 22 3.13 2.73 9.61
C SER A 22 2.40 2.09 10.78
N MET A 23 3.10 1.57 11.78
CA MET A 23 2.46 1.08 13.02
C MET A 23 2.39 2.18 14.09
N SER A 24 3.36 3.09 14.08
CA SER A 24 3.46 4.20 15.06
C SER A 24 2.54 5.37 14.72
N ALA A 25 2.31 5.65 13.44
CA ALA A 25 1.37 6.68 13.00
C ALA A 25 -0.06 6.35 13.43
N HIS A 26 -0.46 5.07 13.33
CA HIS A 26 -1.69 4.55 13.94
C HIS A 26 -1.81 4.91 15.43
N ASN A 27 -0.76 4.61 16.21
CA ASN A 27 -0.74 4.87 17.65
C ASN A 27 -0.85 6.38 17.96
N ALA A 28 -0.17 7.24 17.20
CA ALA A 28 -0.26 8.68 17.39
C ALA A 28 -1.70 9.22 17.23
N ILE A 29 -2.46 8.71 16.24
CA ILE A 29 -3.86 9.11 16.04
C ILE A 29 -4.77 8.47 17.11
N ALA A 30 -4.52 7.21 17.48
CA ALA A 30 -5.27 6.52 18.53
C ALA A 30 -5.18 7.26 19.88
N ASN A 31 -3.97 7.68 20.29
CA ASN A 31 -3.78 8.48 21.50
C ASN A 31 -4.55 9.80 21.47
N ARG A 32 -4.73 10.42 20.29
CA ARG A 32 -5.53 11.65 20.14
C ARG A 32 -7.02 11.39 20.27
N VAL A 33 -7.49 10.21 19.86
CA VAL A 33 -8.87 9.80 20.09
C VAL A 33 -9.09 9.52 21.58
N GLU A 34 -8.19 8.78 22.23
CA GLU A 34 -8.27 8.49 23.66
C GLU A 34 -8.24 9.79 24.51
N GLU A 35 -7.35 10.72 24.18
CA GLU A 35 -7.27 12.04 24.81
C GLU A 35 -8.61 12.80 24.69
N TRP A 36 -9.20 12.78 23.49
CA TRP A 36 -10.48 13.45 23.25
C TRP A 36 -11.63 12.80 24.01
N GLU A 37 -11.75 11.47 23.97
CA GLU A 37 -12.82 10.74 24.68
C GLU A 37 -12.75 10.94 26.19
N LYS A 38 -11.54 10.97 26.75
CA LYS A 38 -11.34 11.28 28.17
C LYS A 38 -11.85 12.68 28.51
N GLN A 39 -11.44 13.70 27.75
CA GLN A 39 -11.83 15.09 28.01
C GLN A 39 -13.34 15.30 27.81
N HIS A 40 -13.91 14.73 26.74
CA HIS A 40 -15.34 14.78 26.46
C HIS A 40 -16.15 14.03 27.54
N GLY A 41 -15.67 12.86 27.97
CA GLY A 41 -16.27 12.09 29.06
C GLY A 41 -16.28 12.84 30.39
N GLU A 42 -15.20 13.55 30.74
CA GLU A 42 -15.14 14.41 31.93
C GLU A 42 -16.18 15.54 31.87
N PHE A 43 -16.44 16.12 30.69
CA PHE A 43 -17.51 17.09 30.49
C PHE A 43 -18.91 16.47 30.66
N ILE A 44 -19.19 15.34 30.00
CA ILE A 44 -20.47 14.62 30.12
C ILE A 44 -20.76 14.24 31.58
N GLN A 45 -19.74 13.83 32.34
CA GLN A 45 -19.86 13.46 33.75
C GLN A 45 -19.96 14.68 34.69
N GLY A 46 -19.96 15.90 34.17
CA GLY A 46 -20.01 17.14 34.95
C GLY A 46 -18.74 17.45 35.74
N ARG A 47 -17.62 16.77 35.44
CA ARG A 47 -16.31 16.96 36.08
C ARG A 47 -15.52 18.10 35.44
N SER A 48 -15.80 18.42 34.17
CA SER A 48 -15.31 19.62 33.49
C SER A 48 -16.45 20.60 33.21
N ARG A 49 -16.15 21.91 33.27
CA ARG A 49 -17.10 22.99 32.92
C ARG A 49 -17.14 23.33 31.43
N ARG A 50 -16.16 22.87 30.66
CA ARG A 50 -16.04 23.14 29.22
C ARG A 50 -15.82 21.82 28.48
N ASP A 51 -16.51 21.68 27.37
CA ASP A 51 -16.32 20.56 26.46
C ASP A 51 -15.11 20.78 25.56
N VAL A 52 -14.55 19.68 25.06
CA VAL A 52 -13.50 19.69 24.03
C VAL A 52 -14.15 19.79 22.64
N GLY A 53 -13.45 20.42 21.69
CA GLY A 53 -13.96 20.58 20.33
C GLY A 53 -14.24 19.25 19.62
N HIS A 54 -15.29 19.20 18.82
CA HIS A 54 -15.80 17.97 18.18
C HIS A 54 -15.18 17.67 16.80
N TYR A 55 -14.21 18.46 16.37
CA TYR A 55 -13.55 18.31 15.07
C TYR A 55 -12.04 18.23 15.21
N PHE A 56 -11.43 17.16 14.70
CA PHE A 56 -9.99 17.02 14.58
C PHE A 56 -9.43 17.88 13.45
N SER A 57 -8.33 18.60 13.70
CA SER A 57 -7.63 19.41 12.69
C SER A 57 -6.12 19.18 12.75
N MET A 58 -5.52 18.77 11.63
CA MET A 58 -4.08 18.77 11.45
C MET A 58 -3.68 20.03 10.68
N ARG A 59 -3.50 21.14 11.39
CA ARG A 59 -2.83 22.31 10.81
C ARG A 59 -1.37 22.28 11.20
N ALA A 60 -0.51 22.05 10.19
CA ALA A 60 0.94 22.15 10.36
C ALA A 60 1.41 23.61 10.54
N THR A 61 0.55 24.58 10.21
CA THR A 61 0.87 26.01 10.24
C THR A 61 -0.30 26.81 10.81
N ASN A 62 -0.02 27.94 11.47
CA ASN A 62 -1.03 28.81 12.11
C ASN A 62 -1.78 29.69 11.10
N TYR A 63 -2.12 29.16 9.92
CA TYR A 63 -2.81 29.93 8.89
C TYR A 63 -4.27 29.47 8.71
N ASP A 64 -5.18 30.42 8.49
CA ASP A 64 -6.56 30.15 8.12
C ASP A 64 -6.69 29.75 6.64
N ALA A 65 -7.92 29.35 6.24
CA ALA A 65 -8.22 28.94 4.86
C ALA A 65 -8.08 30.08 3.84
N GLN A 66 -7.84 31.32 4.30
CA GLN A 66 -7.61 32.51 3.49
C GLN A 66 -6.14 32.98 3.59
N GLY A 67 -5.25 32.18 4.19
CA GLY A 67 -3.82 32.48 4.30
C GLY A 67 -3.47 33.53 5.36
N ARG A 68 -4.36 33.81 6.33
CA ARG A 68 -4.11 34.74 7.44
C ARG A 68 -3.57 34.00 8.65
N MET A 69 -2.55 34.57 9.31
CA MET A 69 -2.07 34.06 10.60
C MET A 69 -3.19 34.13 11.65
N ILE A 70 -3.45 33.01 12.30
CA ILE A 70 -4.33 32.90 13.47
C ILE A 70 -3.48 33.21 14.70
N GLY A 71 -3.84 34.26 15.43
CA GLY A 71 -3.05 34.81 16.55
C GLY A 71 -2.09 35.91 16.08
N GLY A 72 -2.59 37.14 15.92
CA GLY A 72 -1.79 38.31 15.56
C GLY A 72 -1.49 39.18 16.79
N GLY A 73 -0.24 39.19 17.27
CA GLY A 73 0.23 40.04 18.36
C GLY A 73 1.55 39.53 18.96
N TRP A 74 2.17 40.29 19.87
CA TRP A 74 3.40 39.89 20.61
C TRP A 74 3.22 38.62 21.47
N ASP A 75 1.99 38.13 21.60
CA ASP A 75 1.60 36.84 22.20
C ASP A 75 1.53 35.68 21.17
N ALA A 76 2.12 35.85 19.98
CA ALA A 76 2.22 34.82 18.92
C ALA A 76 3.19 33.68 19.28
N PHE A 77 3.12 33.17 20.51
CA PHE A 77 3.42 31.77 20.71
C PHE A 77 2.46 30.98 19.84
N PRO A 78 2.92 29.94 19.12
CA PRO A 78 2.00 29.09 18.40
C PRO A 78 0.92 28.65 19.39
N GLU A 79 -0.37 28.87 19.06
CA GLU A 79 -1.42 28.14 19.77
C GLU A 79 -0.94 26.67 19.73
N PRO A 80 -0.70 26.03 20.89
CA PRO A 80 -0.34 24.61 20.88
C PRO A 80 -1.40 23.95 20.00
N PRO A 81 -1.02 23.15 18.99
CA PRO A 81 -1.90 22.78 17.90
C PRO A 81 -3.25 22.40 18.50
N ASN A 82 -4.26 23.24 18.31
CA ASN A 82 -5.60 22.94 18.79
C ASN A 82 -6.12 21.89 17.83
N PHE A 83 -5.70 20.65 18.08
CA PHE A 83 -6.11 19.49 17.33
C PHE A 83 -7.64 19.36 17.33
N TYR A 84 -8.34 20.05 18.24
CA TYR A 84 -9.79 20.03 18.38
C TYR A 84 -10.40 21.41 18.13
N ALA A 85 -11.48 21.46 17.36
CA ALA A 85 -12.26 22.65 17.06
C ALA A 85 -13.76 22.42 17.26
N ASP A 86 -14.52 23.44 17.66
CA ASP A 86 -15.96 23.33 17.90
C ASP A 86 -16.81 23.35 16.62
N LYS A 87 -16.23 23.83 15.51
CA LYS A 87 -16.96 24.05 14.24
C LYS A 87 -16.36 23.24 13.11
N SER A 88 -17.22 22.78 12.20
CA SER A 88 -16.81 22.17 10.94
C SER A 88 -16.00 23.14 10.07
N GLY A 89 -15.28 22.60 9.09
CA GLY A 89 -14.53 23.40 8.13
C GLY A 89 -13.59 22.55 7.26
N PRO A 90 -12.98 23.15 6.22
CA PRO A 90 -12.01 22.46 5.39
C PRO A 90 -10.83 21.91 6.19
N GLY A 91 -10.42 20.66 5.90
CA GLY A 91 -9.33 19.99 6.60
C GLY A 91 -9.65 19.59 8.05
N ARG A 92 -10.94 19.48 8.40
CA ARG A 92 -11.41 19.03 9.71
C ARG A 92 -12.23 17.75 9.59
N ILE A 93 -12.02 16.82 10.51
CA ILE A 93 -12.74 15.54 10.58
C ILE A 93 -13.54 15.50 11.87
N HIS A 94 -14.83 15.16 11.81
CA HIS A 94 -15.63 15.02 13.03
C HIS A 94 -15.07 13.90 13.92
N MET A 95 -14.93 14.14 15.22
CA MET A 95 -14.30 13.20 16.15
C MET A 95 -15.08 11.87 16.21
N GLN A 96 -16.41 11.89 16.14
CA GLN A 96 -17.20 10.66 16.03
C GLN A 96 -16.82 9.79 14.82
N HIS A 97 -16.41 10.38 13.69
CA HIS A 97 -15.96 9.61 12.53
C HIS A 97 -14.58 9.00 12.77
N LEU A 98 -13.68 9.72 13.47
CA LEU A 98 -12.37 9.19 13.86
C LEU A 98 -12.50 8.09 14.91
N VAL A 99 -13.31 8.32 15.94
CA VAL A 99 -13.70 7.33 16.96
C VAL A 99 -14.27 6.10 16.26
N SER A 100 -15.22 6.27 15.35
CA SER A 100 -15.77 5.15 14.58
C SER A 100 -14.71 4.46 13.71
N ALA A 101 -13.76 5.20 13.12
CA ALA A 101 -12.73 4.64 12.26
C ALA A 101 -11.57 3.97 13.02
N ILE A 102 -11.43 4.24 14.32
CA ILE A 102 -10.37 3.73 15.20
C ILE A 102 -10.93 2.66 16.16
N HIS A 103 -12.04 2.94 16.86
CA HIS A 103 -12.69 2.00 17.78
C HIS A 103 -13.52 0.92 17.09
N SER A 104 -13.71 0.98 15.78
CA SER A 104 -14.14 -0.19 15.01
C SER A 104 -13.03 -1.25 14.87
N GLY A 105 -12.17 -1.46 15.88
CA GLY A 105 -11.21 -2.56 15.86
C GLY A 105 -9.74 -2.34 16.20
N ALA A 106 -9.36 -1.22 16.82
CA ALA A 106 -7.94 -0.84 16.90
C ALA A 106 -7.06 -1.94 17.49
N ASN A 107 -5.98 -2.25 16.77
CA ASN A 107 -4.81 -2.92 17.33
C ASN A 107 -3.72 -1.85 17.56
N ILE A 108 -3.29 -1.67 18.81
CA ILE A 108 -2.33 -0.61 19.19
C ILE A 108 -1.02 -1.23 19.66
N MET A 109 0.10 -0.77 19.08
CA MET A 109 1.44 -1.05 19.60
C MET A 109 1.86 0.02 20.60
N VAL A 110 1.83 -0.28 21.90
CA VAL A 110 2.42 0.60 22.90
C VAL A 110 3.90 0.25 23.06
N MET A 111 4.80 1.20 22.81
CA MET A 111 6.23 0.96 23.06
C MET A 111 6.47 0.70 24.55
N GLY A 112 6.75 -0.56 24.92
CA GLY A 112 6.95 -1.00 26.32
C GLY A 112 5.71 -1.51 27.05
N GLY A 113 4.53 -1.55 26.39
CA GLY A 113 3.29 -2.14 26.91
C GLY A 113 2.66 -3.03 25.84
N GLY A 114 2.12 -4.19 26.21
CA GLY A 114 1.64 -5.20 25.24
C GLY A 114 0.58 -4.72 24.24
N SER A 115 0.24 -5.60 23.30
CA SER A 115 -0.83 -5.38 22.30
C SER A 115 -2.22 -5.51 22.94
N THR A 116 -3.17 -4.68 22.50
CA THR A 116 -4.61 -4.81 22.80
C THR A 116 -5.39 -5.03 21.51
N ASN A 117 -6.28 -6.03 21.48
CA ASN A 117 -7.08 -6.44 20.32
C ASN A 117 -8.58 -6.16 20.58
N THR A 118 -9.35 -5.83 19.54
CA THR A 118 -10.82 -5.60 19.60
C THR A 118 -11.53 -6.23 18.40
N ASP A 119 -12.84 -6.50 18.52
CA ASP A 119 -13.62 -7.43 17.67
C ASP A 119 -13.94 -6.96 16.23
N TYR A 120 -13.54 -5.76 15.82
CA TYR A 120 -13.78 -5.24 14.46
C TYR A 120 -12.46 -4.90 13.76
N TYR A 121 -12.45 -4.59 12.45
CA TYR A 121 -11.25 -4.14 11.74
C TYR A 121 -11.37 -2.65 11.39
N PRO A 122 -10.50 -1.75 11.91
CA PRO A 122 -10.66 -0.31 11.74
C PRO A 122 -10.45 0.11 10.30
N GLU A 123 -11.30 1.02 9.81
CA GLU A 123 -11.15 1.60 8.48
C GLU A 123 -9.82 2.35 8.33
N ALA A 124 -9.37 3.04 9.39
CA ALA A 124 -8.08 3.75 9.39
C ALA A 124 -6.89 2.78 9.20
N GLN A 125 -6.92 1.63 9.88
CA GLN A 125 -5.89 0.59 9.76
C GLN A 125 -5.85 0.01 8.33
N GLY A 126 -7.02 -0.18 7.71
CA GLY A 126 -7.12 -0.59 6.31
C GLY A 126 -6.45 0.37 5.33
N ILE A 127 -6.65 1.68 5.49
CA ILE A 127 -6.05 2.71 4.63
C ILE A 127 -4.53 2.75 4.81
N GLU A 128 -4.07 2.80 6.06
CA GLU A 128 -2.66 2.89 6.41
C GLU A 128 -1.87 1.68 5.90
N TYR A 129 -2.40 0.47 6.10
CA TYR A 129 -1.76 -0.73 5.61
C TYR A 129 -1.82 -0.83 4.08
N ALA A 130 -2.92 -0.43 3.43
CA ALA A 130 -2.97 -0.36 1.98
C ALA A 130 -1.87 0.55 1.38
N GLN A 131 -1.63 1.70 2.03
CA GLN A 131 -0.54 2.61 1.65
C GLN A 131 0.83 1.94 1.86
N TRP A 132 1.04 1.32 3.02
CA TRP A 132 2.30 0.63 3.32
C TRP A 132 2.59 -0.53 2.35
N PHE A 133 1.62 -1.42 2.11
CA PHE A 133 1.76 -2.54 1.17
C PHE A 133 2.05 -2.03 -0.26
N THR A 134 1.47 -0.90 -0.66
CA THR A 134 1.75 -0.27 -1.96
C THR A 134 3.17 0.30 -2.01
N TYR A 135 3.57 1.06 -0.99
CA TYR A 135 4.92 1.60 -0.87
C TYR A 135 5.96 0.48 -0.91
N MET A 136 5.79 -0.56 -0.08
CA MET A 136 6.76 -1.65 0.04
C MET A 136 6.86 -2.47 -1.24
N HIS A 137 5.73 -2.71 -1.93
CA HIS A 137 5.74 -3.35 -3.24
C HIS A 137 6.54 -2.56 -4.28
N SER A 138 6.33 -1.24 -4.36
CA SER A 138 7.09 -0.37 -5.28
C SER A 138 8.57 -0.30 -4.91
N LEU A 139 8.89 -0.16 -3.61
CA LEU A 139 10.27 -0.17 -3.12
C LEU A 139 10.99 -1.46 -3.56
N TRP A 140 10.34 -2.61 -3.37
CA TRP A 140 10.85 -3.90 -3.82
C TRP A 140 11.02 -3.96 -5.35
N ASP A 141 9.95 -3.77 -6.13
CA ASP A 141 9.98 -4.04 -7.58
C ASP A 141 10.80 -3.05 -8.40
N GLU A 142 10.81 -1.78 -7.97
CA GLU A 142 11.41 -0.69 -8.74
C GLU A 142 12.85 -0.41 -8.32
N GLN A 143 13.18 -0.57 -7.04
CA GLN A 143 14.51 -0.20 -6.53
C GLN A 143 15.40 -1.41 -6.26
N PHE A 144 14.94 -2.36 -5.44
CA PHE A 144 15.81 -3.42 -4.95
C PHE A 144 15.91 -4.63 -5.89
N ARG A 145 14.81 -5.00 -6.53
CA ARG A 145 14.78 -6.13 -7.46
C ARG A 145 15.71 -5.92 -8.67
N PRO A 146 15.79 -4.72 -9.29
CA PRO A 146 16.78 -4.43 -10.33
C PRO A 146 18.21 -4.34 -9.80
N ARG A 147 18.43 -3.76 -8.60
CA ARG A 147 19.76 -3.69 -7.96
C ARG A 147 20.34 -5.08 -7.70
N LEU A 148 19.53 -6.00 -7.18
CA LEU A 148 19.93 -7.40 -6.96
C LEU A 148 20.26 -8.12 -8.27
N ALA A 149 19.41 -7.97 -9.30
CA ALA A 149 19.70 -8.54 -10.61
C ALA A 149 21.01 -8.00 -11.20
N ALA A 150 21.23 -6.68 -11.12
CA ALA A 150 22.47 -6.05 -11.56
C ALA A 150 23.70 -6.54 -10.77
N PHE A 151 23.57 -6.75 -9.47
CA PHE A 151 24.62 -7.35 -8.64
C PHE A 151 24.98 -8.76 -9.12
N TYR A 152 24.00 -9.64 -9.29
CA TYR A 152 24.22 -11.03 -9.72
C TYR A 152 24.78 -11.14 -11.15
N ASN A 153 24.57 -10.12 -11.98
CA ASN A 153 25.04 -10.10 -13.37
C ASN A 153 26.47 -9.57 -13.56
N ARG A 154 27.14 -9.05 -12.50
CA ARG A 154 28.46 -8.38 -12.65
C ARG A 154 29.51 -9.25 -13.35
N ASP A 155 29.54 -10.54 -13.03
CA ASP A 155 30.49 -11.52 -13.59
C ASP A 155 29.76 -12.72 -14.22
N ALA A 156 28.50 -12.54 -14.61
CA ALA A 156 27.68 -13.63 -15.14
C ALA A 156 28.03 -13.93 -16.61
N ALA A 157 28.16 -15.21 -16.94
CA ALA A 157 28.12 -15.64 -18.34
C ALA A 157 26.72 -15.37 -18.93
N GLU A 158 26.62 -15.25 -20.27
CA GLU A 158 25.36 -14.92 -20.95
C GLU A 158 24.20 -15.86 -20.59
N ALA A 159 24.50 -17.16 -20.43
CA ALA A 159 23.52 -18.19 -20.02
C ALA A 159 23.06 -18.06 -18.56
N GLU A 160 23.75 -17.26 -17.75
CA GLU A 160 23.50 -17.06 -16.32
C GLU A 160 22.92 -15.68 -16.00
N VAL A 161 22.69 -14.84 -17.02
CA VAL A 161 22.15 -13.49 -16.86
C VAL A 161 20.73 -13.58 -16.31
N VAL A 162 20.50 -12.91 -15.17
CA VAL A 162 19.20 -12.83 -14.52
C VAL A 162 18.57 -11.46 -14.78
N SER A 163 17.29 -11.45 -15.13
CA SER A 163 16.50 -10.24 -15.18
C SER A 163 15.96 -9.90 -13.78
N LYS A 164 15.48 -8.65 -13.59
CA LYS A 164 14.72 -8.34 -12.37
C LYS A 164 13.57 -9.32 -12.14
N ASN A 165 12.96 -9.83 -13.21
CA ASN A 165 11.82 -10.74 -13.13
C ASN A 165 12.17 -12.13 -12.58
N ASP A 166 13.45 -12.49 -12.57
CA ASP A 166 13.96 -13.77 -12.06
C ASP A 166 14.23 -13.71 -10.55
N VAL A 167 14.49 -12.52 -10.02
CA VAL A 167 14.54 -12.28 -8.57
C VAL A 167 13.12 -12.39 -8.01
N ARG A 168 12.74 -13.58 -7.54
CA ARG A 168 11.40 -13.89 -7.01
C ARG A 168 11.53 -14.45 -5.60
N ILE A 169 10.81 -13.82 -4.67
CA ILE A 169 10.74 -14.23 -3.26
C ILE A 169 9.27 -14.26 -2.87
N GLU A 170 8.80 -15.36 -2.29
CA GLU A 170 7.37 -15.54 -1.99
C GLU A 170 6.87 -14.52 -0.94
N PHE A 171 7.73 -14.09 -0.01
CA PHE A 171 7.44 -12.99 0.92
C PHE A 171 6.93 -11.72 0.21
N PHE A 172 7.69 -11.24 -0.80
CA PHE A 172 7.29 -10.05 -1.57
C PHE A 172 6.14 -10.33 -2.55
N ASN A 173 5.99 -11.57 -3.01
CA ASN A 173 4.84 -11.97 -3.81
C ASN A 173 3.54 -11.94 -2.98
N ASP A 174 3.59 -12.30 -1.71
CA ASP A 174 2.46 -12.21 -0.81
C ASP A 174 2.10 -10.76 -0.47
N ILE A 175 3.09 -9.90 -0.24
CA ILE A 175 2.91 -8.43 -0.18
C ILE A 175 2.16 -7.92 -1.40
N ARG A 176 2.56 -8.35 -2.61
CA ARG A 176 1.88 -7.97 -3.87
C ARG A 176 0.42 -8.45 -3.90
N LYS A 177 0.12 -9.66 -3.44
CA LYS A 177 -1.25 -10.22 -3.41
C LYS A 177 -2.15 -9.42 -2.46
N ILE A 178 -1.66 -9.13 -1.26
CA ILE A 178 -2.38 -8.33 -0.25
C ILE A 178 -2.63 -6.91 -0.80
N ARG A 179 -1.59 -6.28 -1.34
CA ARG A 179 -1.68 -4.97 -2.00
C ARG A 179 -2.74 -4.95 -3.10
N ASN A 180 -2.79 -5.98 -3.94
CA ASN A 180 -3.77 -6.04 -5.02
C ASN A 180 -5.21 -6.08 -4.50
N ASP A 181 -5.46 -6.78 -3.40
CA ASP A 181 -6.80 -6.85 -2.83
C ASP A 181 -7.23 -5.50 -2.22
N PHE A 182 -6.30 -4.79 -1.57
CA PHE A 182 -6.55 -3.41 -1.14
C PHE A 182 -6.82 -2.46 -2.32
N VAL A 183 -5.95 -2.44 -3.32
CA VAL A 183 -5.95 -1.40 -4.38
C VAL A 183 -6.95 -1.70 -5.50
N HIS A 184 -7.12 -2.96 -5.88
CA HIS A 184 -7.92 -3.35 -7.05
C HIS A 184 -9.23 -4.05 -6.68
N HIS A 185 -9.36 -4.58 -5.47
CA HIS A 185 -10.57 -5.26 -5.02
C HIS A 185 -11.25 -4.56 -3.84
N GLN A 186 -10.95 -3.27 -3.61
CA GLN A 186 -11.58 -2.44 -2.59
C GLN A 186 -11.52 -3.05 -1.17
N GLY A 187 -10.44 -3.79 -0.88
CA GLY A 187 -10.27 -4.48 0.40
C GLY A 187 -11.11 -5.76 0.53
N ILE A 188 -11.56 -6.37 -0.58
CA ILE A 188 -12.16 -7.71 -0.59
C ILE A 188 -11.10 -8.73 -0.99
N VAL A 189 -11.01 -9.81 -0.22
CA VAL A 189 -10.02 -10.88 -0.43
C VAL A 189 -10.31 -11.62 -1.73
N LYS A 190 -9.26 -11.75 -2.56
CA LYS A 190 -9.25 -12.58 -3.77
C LYS A 190 -7.88 -13.21 -3.99
N ASN A 191 -6.81 -12.41 -4.00
CA ASN A 191 -5.45 -12.89 -4.16
C ASN A 191 -4.83 -13.30 -2.82
N ALA A 192 -5.18 -12.59 -1.74
CA ALA A 192 -4.69 -12.86 -0.40
C ALA A 192 -5.22 -14.19 0.17
N ALA A 193 -6.26 -14.80 -0.42
CA ALA A 193 -6.62 -16.20 -0.11
C ALA A 193 -5.57 -17.22 -0.58
N LYS A 194 -4.57 -16.80 -1.37
CA LYS A 194 -3.58 -17.65 -2.03
C LYS A 194 -2.16 -17.28 -1.61
N LEU A 195 -1.98 -16.80 -0.38
CA LEU A 195 -0.65 -16.57 0.18
C LEU A 195 0.13 -17.89 0.22
N LYS A 196 1.46 -17.81 0.14
CA LYS A 196 2.35 -18.97 0.10
C LYS A 196 3.45 -18.91 1.14
N PHE A 197 3.90 -17.71 1.48
CA PHE A 197 4.85 -17.45 2.54
C PHE A 197 4.14 -17.38 3.89
N PHE A 198 3.05 -16.62 3.96
CA PHE A 198 2.26 -16.46 5.18
C PHE A 198 1.03 -17.38 5.19
N ASP A 199 0.73 -17.95 6.35
CA ASP A 199 -0.47 -18.77 6.56
C ASP A 199 -1.55 -18.01 7.36
N TRP A 200 -1.94 -16.85 6.84
CA TRP A 200 -2.86 -15.92 7.52
C TRP A 200 -4.35 -16.31 7.39
N GLY A 201 -4.67 -17.39 6.67
CA GLY A 201 -6.02 -17.96 6.64
C GLY A 201 -7.11 -17.08 6.02
N PHE A 202 -6.76 -16.08 5.20
CA PHE A 202 -7.76 -15.24 4.53
C PHE A 202 -8.69 -16.04 3.61
N LYS A 203 -9.99 -15.72 3.64
CA LYS A 203 -11.01 -16.38 2.82
C LYS A 203 -11.49 -15.47 1.71
N GLU A 204 -11.61 -16.02 0.50
CA GLU A 204 -12.09 -15.28 -0.67
C GLU A 204 -13.51 -14.75 -0.46
N GLY A 205 -13.74 -13.49 -0.81
CA GLY A 205 -15.01 -12.78 -0.63
C GLY A 205 -15.19 -12.09 0.72
N GLU A 206 -14.33 -12.35 1.71
CA GLU A 206 -14.35 -11.64 2.99
C GLU A 206 -13.62 -10.28 2.90
N ARG A 207 -13.89 -9.40 3.86
CA ARG A 207 -13.15 -8.14 3.99
C ARG A 207 -11.73 -8.46 4.45
N LEU A 208 -10.75 -7.92 3.74
CA LEU A 208 -9.34 -8.04 4.07
C LEU A 208 -9.06 -7.26 5.36
N ALA A 209 -8.67 -7.99 6.40
CA ALA A 209 -8.35 -7.47 7.72
C ALA A 209 -6.96 -7.99 8.11
N VAL A 210 -5.93 -7.15 7.96
CA VAL A 210 -4.56 -7.51 8.34
C VAL A 210 -4.31 -7.08 9.78
N THR A 211 -4.10 -8.02 10.69
CA THR A 211 -3.93 -7.72 12.12
C THR A 211 -2.54 -7.17 12.42
N MET A 212 -2.36 -6.61 13.61
CA MET A 212 -1.05 -6.12 14.04
C MET A 212 -0.06 -7.26 14.29
N ASP A 213 -0.51 -8.39 14.82
CA ASP A 213 0.33 -9.58 15.02
C ASP A 213 0.87 -10.10 13.67
N GLN A 214 0.05 -10.05 12.62
CA GLN A 214 0.48 -10.36 11.25
C GLN A 214 1.54 -9.38 10.76
N MET A 215 1.41 -8.08 11.05
CA MET A 215 2.43 -7.08 10.69
C MET A 215 3.74 -7.29 11.48
N ILE A 216 3.67 -7.67 12.76
CA ILE A 216 4.85 -8.06 13.56
C ILE A 216 5.51 -9.32 12.99
N GLU A 217 4.72 -10.32 12.61
CA GLU A 217 5.23 -11.53 11.96
C GLU A 217 6.02 -11.18 10.68
N MET A 218 5.58 -10.20 9.90
CA MET A 218 6.33 -9.73 8.73
C MET A 218 7.69 -9.13 9.11
N MET A 219 7.80 -8.44 10.25
CA MET A 219 9.08 -7.94 10.77
C MET A 219 10.02 -9.09 11.08
N ASP A 220 9.54 -10.07 11.83
CA ASP A 220 10.39 -11.18 12.29
C ASP A 220 10.77 -12.12 11.15
N SER A 221 9.91 -12.24 10.13
CA SER A 221 10.05 -13.17 9.02
C SER A 221 10.75 -12.60 7.78
N PHE A 222 11.36 -11.41 7.89
CA PHE A 222 12.02 -10.78 6.75
C PHE A 222 13.08 -11.71 6.10
N PRO A 223 13.03 -11.97 4.77
CA PRO A 223 13.65 -13.15 4.13
C PRO A 223 15.14 -12.97 3.79
N ARG A 224 15.97 -12.53 4.75
CA ARG A 224 17.40 -12.21 4.56
C ARG A 224 18.18 -13.32 3.84
N LYS A 225 18.05 -14.56 4.34
CA LYS A 225 18.76 -15.73 3.79
C LYS A 225 18.30 -16.11 2.38
N GLN A 226 17.05 -15.83 2.01
CA GLN A 226 16.56 -16.14 0.66
C GLN A 226 17.11 -15.13 -0.35
N LEU A 227 17.28 -13.87 0.08
CA LEU A 227 17.78 -12.79 -0.76
C LEU A 227 19.27 -12.94 -1.13
N THR A 228 20.06 -13.67 -0.33
CA THR A 228 21.47 -13.98 -0.62
C THR A 228 21.64 -15.06 -1.68
N VAL A 229 20.58 -15.81 -2.00
CA VAL A 229 20.64 -16.89 -2.99
C VAL A 229 20.44 -16.30 -4.38
N ARG A 230 21.42 -16.53 -5.26
CA ARG A 230 21.32 -16.14 -6.67
C ARG A 230 20.12 -16.86 -7.32
N PRO A 231 19.19 -16.13 -7.96
CA PRO A 231 18.07 -16.76 -8.65
C PRO A 231 18.54 -17.50 -9.90
N ALA A 232 17.82 -18.56 -10.27
CA ALA A 232 18.02 -19.21 -11.55
C ALA A 232 17.48 -18.31 -12.68
N PRO A 233 18.20 -18.13 -13.80
CA PRO A 233 17.68 -17.44 -14.97
C PRO A 233 16.40 -18.11 -15.46
N SER A 234 15.36 -17.33 -15.77
CA SER A 234 14.20 -17.87 -16.46
C SER A 234 14.63 -18.33 -17.86
N THR A 235 14.50 -19.63 -18.11
CA THR A 235 14.63 -20.22 -19.45
C THR A 235 13.49 -19.78 -20.39
N SER A 236 12.40 -19.22 -19.84
CA SER A 236 11.33 -18.64 -20.63
C SER A 236 11.65 -17.19 -20.97
N LYS A 237 11.98 -16.93 -22.25
CA LYS A 237 11.92 -15.57 -22.79
C LYS A 237 10.47 -15.10 -22.64
N PRO A 238 10.21 -13.86 -22.19
CA PRO A 238 8.85 -13.36 -22.08
C PRO A 238 8.18 -13.41 -23.45
N VAL A 239 7.17 -14.28 -23.59
CA VAL A 239 6.41 -14.47 -24.83
C VAL A 239 5.57 -13.23 -25.17
N ARG A 240 5.26 -12.40 -24.16
CA ARG A 240 4.47 -11.18 -24.32
C ARG A 240 5.19 -9.98 -23.72
N LYS A 241 5.05 -8.83 -24.38
CA LYS A 241 5.55 -7.52 -23.94
C LYS A 241 4.40 -6.52 -23.92
N ASN A 242 4.23 -5.82 -22.80
CA ASN A 242 3.25 -4.74 -22.70
C ASN A 242 3.71 -3.55 -23.57
N MET A 243 2.78 -3.00 -24.36
CA MET A 243 3.01 -1.78 -25.14
C MET A 243 2.56 -0.57 -24.33
N THR A 244 3.48 0.35 -24.04
CA THR A 244 3.14 1.65 -23.46
C THR A 244 2.91 2.64 -24.60
N THR A 245 1.65 2.94 -24.92
CA THR A 245 1.28 3.93 -25.95
C THR A 245 -0.07 4.55 -25.62
N SER A 246 -0.36 5.72 -26.21
CA SER A 246 -1.68 6.34 -26.17
C SER A 246 -2.53 5.88 -27.35
N PHE A 247 -3.83 5.68 -27.10
CA PHE A 247 -4.85 5.39 -28.11
C PHE A 247 -5.97 6.44 -28.04
N ASP A 248 -6.75 6.55 -29.12
CA ASP A 248 -7.96 7.36 -29.13
C ASP A 248 -9.02 6.80 -28.16
N ILE A 249 -9.63 7.66 -27.35
CA ILE A 249 -10.54 7.27 -26.25
C ILE A 249 -11.79 6.56 -26.79
N GLU A 250 -12.37 7.05 -27.89
CA GLU A 250 -13.59 6.49 -28.46
C GLU A 250 -13.33 5.09 -29.05
N LEU A 251 -12.16 4.91 -29.67
CA LEU A 251 -11.72 3.60 -30.18
C LEU A 251 -11.49 2.61 -29.03
N VAL A 252 -10.85 3.04 -27.94
CA VAL A 252 -10.63 2.18 -26.76
C VAL A 252 -11.95 1.77 -26.11
N HIS A 253 -12.91 2.69 -26.00
CA HIS A 253 -14.23 2.38 -25.46
C HIS A 253 -14.99 1.39 -26.34
N ALA A 254 -15.05 1.62 -27.66
CA ALA A 254 -15.70 0.72 -28.59
C ALA A 254 -15.05 -0.68 -28.57
N TYR A 255 -13.71 -0.73 -28.56
CA TYR A 255 -12.95 -1.97 -28.47
C TYR A 255 -13.21 -2.73 -27.17
N SER A 256 -13.13 -2.03 -26.02
CA SER A 256 -13.35 -2.64 -24.70
C SER A 256 -14.77 -3.18 -24.56
N LYS A 257 -15.76 -2.44 -25.07
CA LYS A 257 -17.16 -2.88 -25.10
C LYS A 257 -17.31 -4.15 -25.93
N TYR A 258 -16.76 -4.18 -27.15
CA TYR A 258 -16.84 -5.34 -28.03
C TYR A 258 -16.22 -6.60 -27.40
N VAL A 259 -15.03 -6.48 -26.79
CA VAL A 259 -14.36 -7.61 -26.14
C VAL A 259 -15.16 -8.11 -24.94
N ASN A 260 -15.67 -7.21 -24.09
CA ASN A 260 -16.46 -7.59 -22.91
C ASN A 260 -17.81 -8.25 -23.27
N ASP A 261 -18.45 -7.81 -24.36
CA ASP A 261 -19.74 -8.32 -24.80
C ASP A 261 -19.60 -9.64 -25.60
N SER A 262 -18.38 -10.03 -26.00
CA SER A 262 -18.11 -11.21 -26.83
C SER A 262 -17.71 -12.43 -25.99
N PRO A 263 -18.52 -13.51 -25.95
CA PRO A 263 -18.20 -14.72 -25.20
C PRO A 263 -16.92 -15.39 -25.72
N GLY A 264 -15.94 -15.59 -24.84
CA GLY A 264 -14.71 -16.32 -25.15
C GLY A 264 -13.60 -15.51 -25.81
N VAL A 265 -13.82 -14.22 -26.09
CA VAL A 265 -12.77 -13.31 -26.54
C VAL A 265 -12.06 -12.73 -25.32
N ARG A 266 -10.74 -12.92 -25.24
CA ARG A 266 -9.91 -12.27 -24.22
C ARG A 266 -9.17 -11.10 -24.84
N PHE A 267 -8.94 -10.05 -24.03
CA PHE A 267 -8.20 -8.85 -24.48
C PHE A 267 -6.85 -9.20 -25.09
N GLU A 268 -6.14 -10.19 -24.56
CA GLU A 268 -4.85 -10.62 -25.10
C GLU A 268 -4.98 -11.15 -26.53
N LYS A 269 -5.99 -11.97 -26.81
CA LYS A 269 -6.23 -12.54 -28.13
C LYS A 269 -6.69 -11.46 -29.12
N ALA A 270 -7.60 -10.60 -28.70
CA ALA A 270 -8.08 -9.51 -29.55
C ALA A 270 -6.97 -8.49 -29.86
N ASN A 271 -6.04 -8.23 -28.93
CA ASN A 271 -4.86 -7.41 -29.17
C ASN A 271 -3.91 -8.08 -30.18
N ASP A 272 -3.66 -9.38 -30.03
CA ASP A 272 -2.82 -10.14 -30.95
C ASP A 272 -3.41 -10.14 -32.37
N GLU A 273 -4.73 -10.34 -32.51
CA GLU A 273 -5.46 -10.29 -33.78
C GLU A 273 -5.38 -8.89 -34.40
N MET A 274 -5.68 -7.84 -33.64
CA MET A 274 -5.63 -6.45 -34.11
C MET A 274 -4.24 -6.06 -34.64
N ILE A 275 -3.19 -6.40 -33.88
CA ILE A 275 -1.80 -6.08 -34.26
C ILE A 275 -1.40 -6.92 -35.48
N THR A 276 -1.73 -8.21 -35.49
CA THR A 276 -1.45 -9.12 -36.61
C THR A 276 -2.10 -8.63 -37.90
N ASP A 277 -3.40 -8.33 -37.88
CA ASP A 277 -4.15 -7.84 -39.03
C ASP A 277 -3.58 -6.52 -39.56
N TRP A 278 -3.20 -5.61 -38.66
CA TRP A 278 -2.58 -4.35 -39.04
C TRP A 278 -1.21 -4.55 -39.70
N LEU A 279 -0.37 -5.45 -39.16
CA LEU A 279 0.94 -5.76 -39.73
C LEU A 279 0.83 -6.47 -41.08
N ILE A 280 -0.12 -7.40 -41.24
CA ILE A 280 -0.42 -8.04 -42.52
C ILE A 280 -0.87 -7.00 -43.55
N LYS A 281 -1.79 -6.11 -43.16
CA LYS A 281 -2.26 -5.01 -44.03
C LYS A 281 -1.13 -4.07 -44.46
N LYS A 282 -0.08 -3.94 -43.64
CA LYS A 282 1.11 -3.14 -43.95
C LYS A 282 2.21 -3.94 -44.67
N GLY A 283 2.00 -5.22 -44.94
CA GLY A 283 2.98 -6.09 -45.60
C GLY A 283 4.22 -6.34 -44.75
N VAL A 284 4.13 -6.17 -43.42
CA VAL A 284 5.26 -6.38 -42.50
C VAL A 284 5.41 -7.86 -42.16
N ILE A 285 4.30 -8.58 -42.07
CA ILE A 285 4.25 -10.03 -41.84
C ILE A 285 3.24 -10.67 -42.80
N GLU A 286 3.45 -11.95 -43.13
CA GLU A 286 2.52 -12.73 -43.95
C GLU A 286 1.50 -13.45 -43.07
N ARG A 287 0.30 -13.68 -43.62
CA ARG A 287 -0.74 -14.45 -42.92
C ARG A 287 -0.30 -15.92 -42.89
N SER A 288 0.05 -16.43 -41.72
CA SER A 288 0.23 -17.87 -41.52
C SER A 288 -1.11 -18.55 -41.83
N ILE A 289 -1.09 -19.46 -42.80
CA ILE A 289 -2.20 -20.34 -43.13
C ILE A 289 -1.99 -21.60 -42.30
N ASP A 290 -2.57 -21.63 -41.11
CA ASP A 290 -2.80 -22.85 -40.34
C ASP A 290 -4.31 -23.05 -40.15
#